data_AF-A0A8S3RS23-F1
#
_entry.id   AF-A0A8S3RS23-F1
#
_cell.length_a   1.000
_cell.length_b   1.000
_cell.length_c   1.000
_cell.angle_alpha   90.00
_cell.angle_beta   90.00
_cell.angle_gamma   90.00
#
_symmetry.space_group_name_H-M   'P 1'
#
loop_
_entity.id
_entity.type
_entity.pdbx_description
1 polymer ?
#
loop_
_entity_poly.entity_id
_entity_poly.type
_entity_poly.pdbx_seq_one_letter_code
_entity_poly.pdbx_strand_id
1 'polypeptide(L)'
;MVAGKHLDERSSFIRVLFKNDRFCVSGCNKLNGSNYDNIRQIIFQINPNELPSPGILISKSLFKPYLPAALKELAISTGHTGLYGQSINDFHFYIPIEDRDAYTAVIDDLYLGIKTGFVSTGRLSKLWHIWSQAIEETALVEPRKYLEGGDQSLNFFIASDKLQFIRPSIVVEDLDADLKQMKYNSIPATYLGQPLIVIEESDLLQALASHIHSLVWQTIQSKQSFHLAVSGGKTPGKLFKLLSQMQLPWQYIHLWLVDERCVSLADEDSNFNLLHSELIKHVDIPYLNIHPMPVDNLGQICNEADQSDQAYEDSLNYFSKFKLNYVLLGIGTDGHTASLMPNSDSLKEKHKFVTFTKTQNLKSKRMTMTYNLINNAQHISVLVTGSHKNNIVMELLESKNHLKYPILGIKPIKGNMTFYIDFHAWLPKIVDIYS
;
A
#
# COMPACT_ATOMS: atom_id res chain seq x y z
N MET A 1 -22.97 -44.33 -3.10
CA MET A 1 -22.79 -44.24 -4.57
C MET A 1 -21.86 -43.08 -4.81
N VAL A 2 -20.64 -43.31 -5.30
CA VAL A 2 -19.73 -42.22 -5.65
C VAL A 2 -19.44 -42.39 -7.13
N ALA A 3 -20.11 -41.58 -7.95
CA ALA A 3 -19.73 -41.38 -9.33
C ALA A 3 -18.25 -40.94 -9.35
N GLY A 4 -17.40 -41.77 -9.94
CA GLY A 4 -15.97 -41.50 -10.04
C GLY A 4 -15.65 -40.74 -11.32
N LYS A 5 -14.75 -39.76 -11.25
CA LYS A 5 -14.07 -39.19 -12.43
C LYS A 5 -12.63 -39.70 -12.46
N HIS A 6 -12.13 -40.00 -13.65
CA HIS A 6 -10.72 -40.31 -13.89
C HIS A 6 -10.13 -39.21 -14.76
N LEU A 7 -9.01 -38.65 -14.32
CA LEU A 7 -8.28 -37.60 -15.03
C LEU A 7 -7.10 -38.25 -15.75
N ASP A 8 -6.99 -38.05 -17.06
CA ASP A 8 -5.89 -38.50 -17.93
C ASP A 8 -5.23 -37.25 -18.52
N GLU A 9 -4.01 -36.97 -18.06
CA GLU A 9 -3.25 -35.77 -18.40
C GLU A 9 -2.08 -36.15 -19.30
N ARG A 10 -2.00 -35.50 -20.47
CA ARG A 10 -0.89 -35.63 -21.41
C ARG A 10 -0.45 -34.26 -21.89
N SER A 11 0.74 -34.21 -22.48
CA SER A 11 1.28 -32.97 -23.07
C SER A 11 0.41 -32.37 -24.17
N SER A 12 -0.47 -33.16 -24.80
CA SER A 12 -1.34 -32.74 -25.90
C SER A 12 -2.82 -32.60 -25.54
N PHE A 13 -3.27 -33.09 -24.39
CA PHE A 13 -4.66 -32.98 -23.94
C PHE A 13 -4.83 -33.26 -22.44
N ILE A 14 -5.93 -32.75 -21.86
CA ILE A 14 -6.43 -33.17 -20.55
C ILE A 14 -7.81 -33.79 -20.75
N ARG A 15 -8.01 -35.01 -20.27
CA ARG A 15 -9.23 -35.79 -20.47
C ARG A 15 -9.85 -36.17 -19.13
N VAL A 16 -11.10 -35.75 -18.93
CA VAL A 16 -11.93 -36.14 -17.79
C VAL A 16 -12.89 -37.23 -18.26
N LEU A 17 -12.69 -38.45 -17.76
CA LEU A 17 -13.54 -39.61 -18.02
C LEU A 17 -14.49 -39.84 -16.86
N PHE A 18 -15.80 -39.85 -17.12
CA PHE A 18 -16.83 -40.11 -16.12
C PHE A 18 -17.12 -41.61 -16.06
N LYS A 19 -16.96 -42.22 -14.88
CA LYS A 19 -17.31 -43.63 -14.64
C LYS A 19 -18.83 -43.74 -14.46
N ASN A 20 -19.45 -44.73 -15.09
CA ASN A 20 -20.86 -45.02 -14.88
C ASN A 20 -21.07 -45.68 -13.50
N ASP A 21 -22.09 -45.25 -12.76
CA ASP A 21 -22.56 -45.95 -11.56
C ASP A 21 -23.15 -47.31 -11.96
N ARG A 22 -22.36 -48.37 -11.87
CA ARG A 22 -22.88 -49.75 -11.87
C ARG A 22 -22.32 -50.51 -10.68
N PHE A 23 -23.17 -50.65 -9.66
CA PHE A 23 -22.94 -51.53 -8.52
C PHE A 23 -23.55 -52.91 -8.85
N CYS A 24 -22.71 -53.95 -8.99
CA CYS A 24 -23.18 -55.33 -9.15
C CYS A 24 -23.00 -56.07 -7.82
N VAL A 25 -24.09 -56.24 -7.07
CA VAL A 25 -24.12 -57.14 -5.91
C VAL A 25 -24.42 -58.54 -6.43
N SER A 26 -23.38 -59.40 -6.44
CA SER A 26 -23.42 -60.85 -6.65
C SER A 26 -24.42 -61.36 -7.71
N GLY A 27 -23.93 -61.66 -8.92
CA GLY A 27 -24.73 -62.28 -9.98
C GLY A 27 -24.48 -61.74 -11.39
N CYS A 28 -23.61 -60.75 -11.56
CA CYS A 28 -23.24 -60.23 -12.89
C CYS A 28 -22.22 -61.14 -13.61
N ASN A 29 -22.56 -62.42 -13.73
CA ASN A 29 -22.02 -63.23 -14.82
C ASN A 29 -22.92 -63.00 -16.05
N LYS A 30 -22.27 -62.65 -17.15
CA LYS A 30 -22.79 -62.22 -18.46
C LYS A 30 -23.10 -60.72 -18.55
N LEU A 31 -22.16 -60.02 -19.18
CA LEU A 31 -22.42 -59.33 -20.45
C LEU A 31 -21.08 -59.24 -21.21
N ASN A 32 -20.76 -60.33 -21.92
CA ASN A 32 -19.94 -60.23 -23.11
C ASN A 32 -20.65 -59.25 -24.05
N GLY A 33 -19.99 -58.14 -24.40
CA GLY A 33 -20.51 -57.12 -25.31
C GLY A 33 -21.16 -55.95 -24.58
N SER A 34 -20.37 -54.97 -24.13
CA SER A 34 -20.89 -53.65 -23.83
C SER A 34 -20.23 -52.64 -24.76
N ASN A 35 -21.03 -52.15 -25.71
CA ASN A 35 -20.71 -51.14 -26.70
C ASN A 35 -19.84 -50.00 -26.16
N TYR A 36 -18.89 -49.56 -26.99
CA TYR A 36 -18.15 -48.30 -26.85
C TYR A 36 -19.07 -47.05 -26.94
N ASP A 37 -20.38 -47.23 -27.16
CA ASP A 37 -21.38 -46.20 -27.47
C ASP A 37 -21.73 -45.23 -26.35
N ASN A 38 -21.14 -45.34 -25.15
CA ASN A 38 -21.57 -44.53 -24.00
C ASN A 38 -20.42 -44.05 -23.10
N ILE A 39 -19.23 -43.87 -23.66
CA ILE A 39 -18.17 -43.15 -22.95
C ILE A 39 -18.62 -41.70 -22.76
N ARG A 40 -18.56 -41.23 -21.52
CA ARG A 40 -18.89 -39.87 -21.11
C ARG A 40 -17.59 -39.18 -20.73
N GLN A 41 -17.19 -38.18 -21.51
CA GLN A 41 -15.90 -37.53 -21.34
C GLN A 41 -15.92 -36.07 -21.77
N ILE A 42 -15.07 -35.28 -21.11
CA ILE A 42 -14.72 -33.92 -21.50
C ILE A 42 -13.22 -33.92 -21.78
N ILE A 43 -12.82 -33.49 -22.97
CA ILE A 43 -11.41 -33.37 -23.34
C ILE A 43 -11.10 -31.91 -23.63
N PHE A 44 -10.08 -31.39 -22.96
CA PHE A 44 -9.44 -30.12 -23.28
C PHE A 44 -8.28 -30.43 -24.22
N GLN A 45 -8.48 -30.19 -25.51
CA GLN A 45 -7.44 -30.35 -26.52
C GLN A 45 -6.49 -29.15 -26.45
N ILE A 46 -5.28 -29.44 -25.98
CA ILE A 46 -4.20 -28.49 -25.74
C ILE A 46 -3.44 -28.23 -27.04
N ASN A 47 -2.98 -29.32 -27.67
CA ASN A 47 -2.33 -29.27 -28.97
C ASN A 47 -3.29 -29.84 -30.02
N PRO A 48 -3.68 -29.10 -31.07
CA PRO A 48 -4.70 -29.52 -32.03
C PRO A 48 -4.46 -30.93 -32.59
N ASN A 49 -3.21 -31.34 -32.81
CA ASN A 49 -2.88 -32.61 -33.46
C ASN A 49 -3.73 -32.82 -34.73
N GLU A 50 -4.71 -33.73 -34.69
CA GLU A 50 -5.62 -34.06 -35.78
C GLU A 50 -6.85 -33.13 -35.87
N LEU A 51 -7.06 -32.24 -34.90
CA LEU A 51 -8.14 -31.24 -34.87
C LEU A 51 -7.69 -29.93 -35.54
N PRO A 52 -8.63 -29.12 -36.06
CA PRO A 52 -8.30 -27.85 -36.72
C PRO A 52 -7.80 -26.76 -35.77
N SER A 53 -8.02 -26.88 -34.46
CA SER A 53 -7.64 -25.87 -33.46
C SER A 53 -7.60 -26.50 -32.04
N PRO A 54 -6.85 -25.94 -31.07
CA PRO A 54 -7.09 -26.22 -29.66
C PRO A 54 -8.55 -25.91 -29.28
N GLY A 55 -9.13 -26.69 -28.38
CA GLY A 55 -10.53 -26.52 -28.03
C GLY A 55 -11.05 -27.58 -27.06
N ILE A 56 -12.35 -27.56 -26.80
CA ILE A 56 -13.00 -28.46 -25.84
C ILE A 56 -13.91 -29.42 -26.60
N LEU A 57 -13.67 -30.72 -26.44
CA LEU A 57 -14.54 -31.79 -26.92
C LEU A 57 -15.40 -32.28 -25.76
N ILE A 58 -16.71 -32.34 -25.95
CA ILE A 58 -17.66 -32.89 -24.97
C ILE A 58 -18.47 -33.98 -25.64
N SER A 59 -18.46 -35.20 -25.08
CA SER A 59 -19.29 -36.28 -25.61
C SER A 59 -20.77 -35.89 -25.60
N LYS A 60 -21.47 -36.14 -26.71
CA LYS A 60 -22.93 -35.93 -26.84
C LYS A 60 -23.75 -36.74 -25.83
N SER A 61 -23.17 -37.82 -25.31
CA SER A 61 -23.72 -38.67 -24.25
C SER A 61 -23.73 -38.02 -22.84
N LEU A 62 -23.14 -36.83 -22.68
CA LEU A 62 -23.18 -36.05 -21.43
C LEU A 62 -24.34 -35.05 -21.43
N PHE A 63 -24.09 -33.83 -21.91
CA PHE A 63 -25.03 -32.73 -22.02
C PHE A 63 -24.46 -31.72 -23.02
N LYS A 64 -25.32 -30.93 -23.65
CA LYS A 64 -24.88 -29.77 -24.43
C LYS A 64 -24.74 -28.58 -23.48
N PRO A 65 -23.54 -28.04 -23.22
CA PRO A 65 -23.37 -26.92 -22.31
C PRO A 65 -24.00 -25.64 -22.86
N TYR A 66 -24.42 -24.74 -21.95
CA TYR A 66 -24.63 -23.34 -22.31
C TYR A 66 -23.27 -22.72 -22.62
N LEU A 67 -23.12 -22.19 -23.84
CA LEU A 67 -21.85 -21.66 -24.31
C LEU A 67 -21.58 -20.27 -23.74
N PRO A 68 -20.41 -20.05 -23.11
CA PRO A 68 -19.92 -18.70 -22.85
C PRO A 68 -19.83 -17.89 -24.14
N ALA A 69 -20.03 -16.57 -24.04
CA ALA A 69 -19.90 -15.65 -25.17
C ALA A 69 -18.52 -15.69 -25.86
N ALA A 70 -17.50 -16.26 -25.21
CA ALA A 70 -16.14 -16.38 -25.73
C ALA A 70 -15.88 -17.64 -26.59
N LEU A 71 -16.84 -18.59 -26.65
CA LEU A 71 -16.68 -19.87 -27.37
C LEU A 71 -17.72 -20.02 -28.47
N LYS A 72 -17.33 -20.65 -29.59
CA LYS A 72 -18.23 -21.08 -30.67
C LYS A 72 -18.10 -22.58 -30.93
N GLU A 73 -19.20 -23.21 -31.33
CA GLU A 73 -19.21 -24.61 -31.78
C GLU A 73 -18.65 -24.70 -33.20
N LEU A 74 -17.76 -25.65 -33.45
CA LEU A 74 -17.18 -25.93 -34.76
C LEU A 74 -17.48 -27.38 -35.16
N ALA A 75 -18.01 -27.58 -36.36
CA ALA A 75 -18.19 -28.92 -36.91
C ALA A 75 -16.82 -29.53 -37.26
N ILE A 76 -16.56 -30.76 -36.82
CA ILE A 76 -15.32 -31.46 -37.14
C ILE A 76 -15.55 -32.39 -38.33
N SER A 77 -14.76 -32.26 -39.38
CA SER A 77 -14.84 -33.07 -40.60
C SER A 77 -13.47 -33.67 -40.96
N THR A 78 -12.85 -34.41 -40.03
CA THR A 78 -11.55 -35.06 -40.27
C THR A 78 -11.72 -36.46 -40.86
N GLY A 79 -10.72 -36.94 -41.61
CA GLY A 79 -10.77 -38.24 -42.30
C GLY A 79 -10.57 -39.47 -41.42
N HIS A 80 -10.37 -39.30 -40.11
CA HIS A 80 -10.17 -40.39 -39.15
C HIS A 80 -11.49 -40.72 -38.43
N THR A 81 -11.79 -42.02 -38.30
CA THR A 81 -13.12 -42.50 -37.87
C THR A 81 -13.33 -42.49 -36.35
N GLY A 82 -12.28 -42.28 -35.54
CA GLY A 82 -12.42 -42.25 -34.09
C GLY A 82 -11.36 -41.41 -33.38
N LEU A 83 -11.78 -40.71 -32.33
CA LEU A 83 -10.97 -39.85 -31.47
C LEU A 83 -11.28 -40.18 -30.00
N TYR A 84 -10.25 -40.40 -29.17
CA TYR A 84 -10.41 -40.77 -27.75
C TYR A 84 -11.32 -41.98 -27.47
N GLY A 85 -11.37 -42.95 -28.39
CA GLY A 85 -12.16 -44.17 -28.26
C GLY A 85 -13.64 -44.05 -28.62
N GLN A 86 -14.07 -42.95 -29.26
CA GLN A 86 -15.42 -42.75 -29.80
C GLN A 86 -15.38 -42.15 -31.21
N SER A 87 -16.50 -42.15 -31.94
CA SER A 87 -16.55 -41.47 -33.23
C SER A 87 -16.40 -39.97 -33.03
N ILE A 88 -15.77 -39.29 -33.97
CA ILE A 88 -15.64 -37.83 -33.92
C ILE A 88 -17.00 -37.12 -33.98
N ASN A 89 -17.99 -37.77 -34.62
CA ASN A 89 -19.38 -37.32 -34.67
C ASN A 89 -20.09 -37.40 -33.31
N ASP A 90 -19.49 -38.08 -32.33
CA ASP A 90 -20.06 -38.21 -30.98
C ASP A 90 -19.65 -37.06 -30.06
N PHE A 91 -18.95 -36.04 -30.56
CA PHE A 91 -18.52 -34.86 -29.79
C PHE A 91 -19.22 -33.58 -30.22
N HIS A 92 -19.47 -32.71 -29.25
CA HIS A 92 -19.56 -31.27 -29.46
C HIS A 92 -18.17 -30.68 -29.34
N PHE A 93 -17.75 -29.84 -30.29
CA PHE A 93 -16.43 -29.24 -30.30
C PHE A 93 -16.48 -27.72 -30.24
N TYR A 94 -15.81 -27.14 -29.26
CA TYR A 94 -15.86 -25.71 -28.95
C TYR A 94 -14.48 -25.08 -29.05
N ILE A 95 -14.40 -23.97 -29.74
CA ILE A 95 -13.17 -23.20 -29.95
C ILE A 95 -13.39 -21.73 -29.56
N PRO A 96 -12.33 -20.99 -29.19
CA PRO A 96 -12.43 -19.56 -28.91
C PRO A 96 -12.89 -18.76 -30.15
N ILE A 97 -13.69 -17.71 -29.91
CA ILE A 97 -14.17 -16.80 -30.97
C ILE A 97 -13.05 -15.87 -31.47
N GLU A 98 -12.19 -15.41 -30.55
CA GLU A 98 -11.05 -14.52 -30.81
C GLU A 98 -9.78 -15.10 -30.19
N ASP A 99 -8.64 -15.00 -30.90
CA ASP A 99 -7.32 -15.39 -30.38
C ASP A 99 -6.75 -14.24 -29.52
N ARG A 100 -7.17 -14.18 -28.26
CA ARG A 100 -6.72 -13.16 -27.30
C ARG A 100 -5.39 -13.51 -26.65
N ASP A 101 -4.63 -12.49 -26.26
CA ASP A 101 -3.42 -12.67 -25.47
C ASP A 101 -3.76 -13.32 -24.12
N ALA A 102 -2.95 -14.32 -23.73
CA ALA A 102 -3.21 -15.13 -22.55
C ALA A 102 -3.11 -14.32 -21.25
N TYR A 103 -2.21 -13.34 -21.22
CA TYR A 103 -1.99 -12.50 -20.05
C TYR A 103 -3.17 -11.57 -19.86
N THR A 104 -3.59 -10.87 -20.92
CA THR A 104 -4.73 -9.96 -20.87
C THR A 104 -6.01 -10.70 -20.52
N ALA A 105 -6.29 -11.85 -21.14
CA ALA A 105 -7.52 -12.59 -20.90
C ALA A 105 -7.60 -13.17 -19.48
N VAL A 106 -6.55 -13.83 -18.97
CA VAL A 106 -6.59 -14.45 -17.63
C VAL A 106 -6.61 -13.39 -16.52
N ILE A 107 -5.86 -12.30 -16.67
CA ILE A 107 -5.81 -11.23 -15.67
C ILE A 107 -7.13 -10.45 -15.66
N ASP A 108 -7.67 -10.09 -16.82
CA ASP A 108 -8.97 -9.40 -16.90
C ASP A 108 -10.09 -10.28 -16.34
N ASP A 109 -10.10 -11.57 -16.67
CA ASP A 109 -11.12 -12.50 -16.20
C ASP A 109 -11.03 -12.74 -14.69
N LEU A 110 -9.82 -12.84 -14.12
CA LEU A 110 -9.63 -12.93 -12.67
C LEU A 110 -10.05 -11.63 -11.96
N TYR A 111 -9.68 -10.47 -12.50
CA TYR A 111 -10.01 -9.16 -11.94
C TYR A 111 -11.52 -8.90 -11.95
N LEU A 112 -12.20 -9.28 -13.03
CA LEU A 112 -13.65 -9.11 -13.19
C LEU A 112 -14.45 -10.28 -12.58
N GLY A 113 -13.79 -11.29 -12.02
CA GLY A 113 -14.42 -12.49 -11.46
C GLY A 113 -15.11 -13.37 -12.50
N ILE A 114 -14.76 -13.23 -13.77
CA ILE A 114 -15.29 -13.96 -14.91
C ILE A 114 -14.67 -15.34 -14.95
N LYS A 115 -15.46 -16.38 -14.65
CA LYS A 115 -14.99 -17.78 -14.60
C LYS A 115 -15.11 -18.51 -15.93
N THR A 116 -15.49 -17.82 -17.00
CA THR A 116 -15.88 -18.42 -18.27
C THR A 116 -14.88 -18.22 -19.40
N GLY A 117 -13.74 -17.59 -19.12
CA GLY A 117 -12.65 -17.38 -20.07
C GLY A 117 -11.96 -18.66 -20.51
N PHE A 118 -11.40 -18.65 -21.72
CA PHE A 118 -10.61 -19.76 -22.25
C PHE A 118 -9.37 -19.25 -22.97
N VAL A 119 -8.21 -19.86 -22.67
CA VAL A 119 -6.90 -19.49 -23.23
C VAL A 119 -6.13 -20.75 -23.64
N SER A 120 -5.42 -20.68 -24.77
CA SER A 120 -4.66 -21.83 -25.30
C SER A 120 -3.39 -22.12 -24.50
N THR A 121 -3.05 -23.40 -24.41
CA THR A 121 -1.90 -23.91 -23.64
C THR A 121 -0.53 -23.56 -24.20
N GLY A 122 -0.40 -23.36 -25.52
CA GLY A 122 0.83 -22.83 -26.11
C GLY A 122 1.17 -21.39 -25.66
N ARG A 123 0.16 -20.63 -25.19
CA ARG A 123 0.37 -19.33 -24.54
C ARG A 123 0.45 -19.47 -23.02
N LEU A 124 -0.26 -20.44 -22.44
CA LEU A 124 -0.18 -20.79 -21.00
C LEU A 124 1.21 -21.31 -20.61
N SER A 125 1.91 -22.05 -21.49
CA SER A 125 3.30 -22.50 -21.25
C SER A 125 4.31 -21.36 -21.25
N LYS A 126 4.01 -20.22 -21.89
CA LYS A 126 4.83 -19.01 -21.79
C LYS A 126 4.78 -18.39 -20.40
N LEU A 127 3.74 -18.66 -19.60
CA LEU A 127 3.69 -18.28 -18.19
C LEU A 127 4.76 -19.02 -17.38
N TRP A 128 5.12 -20.26 -17.73
CA TRP A 128 6.09 -21.06 -16.97
C TRP A 128 7.50 -20.48 -17.02
N HIS A 129 7.85 -19.72 -18.07
CA HIS A 129 9.12 -18.99 -18.09
C HIS A 129 9.21 -17.93 -16.98
N ILE A 130 8.09 -17.27 -16.68
CA ILE A 130 7.99 -16.27 -15.62
C ILE A 130 7.89 -16.97 -14.25
N TRP A 131 7.05 -18.01 -14.12
CA TRP A 131 6.86 -18.74 -12.86
C TRP A 131 8.08 -19.56 -12.43
N SER A 132 8.87 -20.10 -13.35
CA SER A 132 10.07 -20.87 -12.98
C SER A 132 11.13 -19.96 -12.37
N GLN A 133 11.36 -18.80 -12.98
CA GLN A 133 12.28 -17.79 -12.46
C GLN A 133 11.81 -17.25 -11.10
N ALA A 134 10.50 -17.02 -10.97
CA ALA A 134 9.87 -16.66 -9.71
C ALA A 134 10.11 -17.69 -8.58
N ILE A 135 9.86 -18.97 -8.87
CA ILE A 135 10.01 -20.08 -7.91
C ILE A 135 11.49 -20.27 -7.53
N GLU A 136 12.42 -20.17 -8.48
CA GLU A 136 13.85 -20.25 -8.24
C GLU A 136 14.36 -19.09 -7.36
N GLU A 137 13.88 -17.86 -7.57
CA GLU A 137 14.20 -16.71 -6.72
C GLU A 137 13.63 -16.86 -5.29
N THR A 138 12.57 -17.67 -5.10
CA THR A 138 11.99 -17.96 -3.77
C THR A 138 12.67 -19.10 -3.01
N ALA A 139 13.46 -19.96 -3.66
CA ALA A 139 14.03 -21.17 -3.06
C ALA A 139 15.12 -20.91 -1.99
N LEU A 140 15.68 -19.70 -1.95
CA LEU A 140 16.72 -19.26 -0.99
C LEU A 140 16.16 -18.37 0.13
N VAL A 141 14.84 -18.13 0.15
CA VAL A 141 14.18 -17.29 1.15
C VAL A 141 13.33 -18.18 2.04
N GLU A 142 13.62 -18.24 3.34
CA GLU A 142 12.79 -19.03 4.27
C GLU A 142 11.35 -18.49 4.29
N PRO A 143 10.33 -19.35 4.06
CA PRO A 143 8.95 -18.92 4.10
C PRO A 143 8.55 -18.58 5.54
N ARG A 144 7.93 -17.42 5.72
CA ARG A 144 7.37 -16.97 7.00
C ARG A 144 6.28 -17.95 7.45
N LYS A 145 6.37 -18.47 8.69
CA LYS A 145 5.25 -19.14 9.35
C LYS A 145 4.33 -18.09 9.96
N TYR A 146 3.06 -18.12 9.57
CA TYR A 146 2.01 -17.30 10.16
C TYR A 146 1.60 -17.92 11.49
N LEU A 147 1.72 -17.17 12.58
CA LEU A 147 1.03 -17.48 13.83
C LEU A 147 -0.27 -16.68 13.82
N GLU A 148 -1.35 -17.41 13.56
CA GLU A 148 -2.77 -17.06 13.70
C GLU A 148 -3.46 -16.30 12.56
N GLY A 149 -4.69 -16.73 12.26
CA GLY A 149 -5.67 -15.94 11.50
C GLY A 149 -6.20 -16.47 10.16
N GLY A 150 -5.72 -17.60 9.63
CA GLY A 150 -6.40 -18.29 8.52
C GLY A 150 -6.43 -17.57 7.16
N ASP A 151 -5.52 -16.63 6.89
CA ASP A 151 -5.31 -16.06 5.56
C ASP A 151 -4.44 -16.99 4.71
N GLN A 152 -4.92 -17.39 3.53
CA GLN A 152 -4.23 -18.27 2.57
C GLN A 152 -3.77 -17.52 1.31
N SER A 153 -3.60 -16.20 1.38
CA SER A 153 -3.00 -15.44 0.29
C SER A 153 -1.47 -15.63 0.22
N LEU A 154 -0.94 -15.75 -1.00
CA LEU A 154 0.51 -15.76 -1.26
C LEU A 154 0.96 -14.34 -1.60
N ASN A 155 2.02 -13.89 -0.95
CA ASN A 155 2.48 -12.50 -0.96
C ASN A 155 3.47 -12.25 -2.11
N PHE A 156 3.02 -11.95 -3.33
CA PHE A 156 3.90 -11.55 -4.44
C PHE A 156 3.29 -10.59 -5.48
N PHE A 157 4.12 -9.85 -6.22
CA PHE A 157 3.77 -8.99 -7.38
C PHE A 157 4.75 -9.17 -8.56
N ILE A 158 4.36 -8.78 -9.78
CA ILE A 158 5.19 -8.90 -11.00
C ILE A 158 5.70 -7.51 -11.43
N ALA A 159 7.03 -7.36 -11.57
CA ALA A 159 7.68 -6.15 -12.08
C ALA A 159 8.49 -6.48 -13.34
N SER A 160 8.06 -5.90 -14.47
CA SER A 160 8.68 -5.97 -15.82
C SER A 160 8.80 -7.35 -16.45
N ASP A 161 9.22 -8.36 -15.69
CA ASP A 161 9.42 -9.77 -16.03
C ASP A 161 9.81 -10.66 -14.82
N LYS A 162 9.77 -10.15 -13.58
CA LYS A 162 10.15 -10.89 -12.34
C LYS A 162 9.07 -10.88 -11.26
N LEU A 163 8.97 -11.97 -10.48
CA LEU A 163 8.05 -12.11 -9.35
C LEU A 163 8.75 -11.75 -8.02
N GLN A 164 8.19 -10.83 -7.24
CA GLN A 164 8.78 -10.33 -5.99
C GLN A 164 7.82 -10.45 -4.80
N PHE A 165 8.31 -10.74 -3.59
CA PHE A 165 7.48 -10.93 -2.38
C PHE A 165 6.87 -9.63 -1.81
N ILE A 166 5.65 -9.71 -1.32
CA ILE A 166 4.98 -8.67 -0.52
C ILE A 166 5.26 -8.95 0.98
N ARG A 167 5.77 -7.98 1.74
CA ARG A 167 5.92 -8.11 3.20
C ARG A 167 4.73 -7.45 3.90
N PRO A 168 4.01 -8.10 4.83
CA PRO A 168 2.90 -7.46 5.53
C PRO A 168 3.29 -6.88 6.89
N SER A 169 2.50 -5.86 7.23
CA SER A 169 2.39 -5.03 8.41
C SER A 169 2.05 -5.79 9.69
N ILE A 170 2.39 -5.18 10.82
CA ILE A 170 2.17 -5.64 12.20
C ILE A 170 0.72 -5.39 12.61
N VAL A 171 0.02 -6.43 13.09
CA VAL A 171 -1.17 -6.29 13.94
C VAL A 171 -0.68 -6.23 15.38
N VAL A 172 -1.07 -5.18 16.11
CA VAL A 172 -0.85 -5.07 17.55
C VAL A 172 -2.10 -5.64 18.23
N GLU A 173 -1.95 -6.81 18.87
CA GLU A 173 -2.93 -7.30 19.85
C GLU A 173 -2.73 -6.62 21.20
N ASP A 174 -3.84 -6.50 21.93
CA ASP A 174 -4.06 -5.80 23.20
C ASP A 174 -2.82 -5.55 24.08
N LEU A 175 -2.46 -4.26 24.18
CA LEU A 175 -1.65 -3.70 25.26
C LEU A 175 -2.49 -3.66 26.56
N ASP A 176 -2.74 -4.81 27.18
CA ASP A 176 -3.33 -4.83 28.51
C ASP A 176 -2.80 -6.01 29.35
N ALA A 177 -1.55 -5.88 29.82
CA ALA A 177 -1.07 -6.68 30.96
C ALA A 177 0.12 -6.05 31.72
N ASP A 178 1.03 -5.33 31.06
CA ASP A 178 2.32 -4.99 31.69
C ASP A 178 2.46 -3.55 32.23
N LEU A 179 1.43 -2.71 32.14
CA LEU A 179 1.46 -1.35 32.69
C LEU A 179 1.30 -1.25 34.23
N LYS A 180 1.30 -2.36 34.97
CA LYS A 180 0.97 -2.37 36.41
C LYS A 180 2.13 -2.20 37.39
N GLN A 181 3.36 -1.96 36.95
CA GLN A 181 4.47 -1.73 37.89
C GLN A 181 5.43 -0.59 37.51
N MET A 182 4.93 0.64 37.42
CA MET A 182 5.79 1.81 37.64
C MET A 182 5.04 2.90 38.41
N LYS A 183 5.46 3.14 39.66
CA LYS A 183 5.00 4.25 40.49
C LYS A 183 5.72 5.53 40.06
N TYR A 184 5.11 6.33 39.19
CA TYR A 184 5.51 7.72 38.96
C TYR A 184 4.32 8.63 39.25
N ASN A 185 4.59 9.78 39.88
CA ASN A 185 3.61 10.86 40.05
C ASN A 185 2.91 11.11 38.71
N SER A 186 1.58 11.12 38.72
CA SER A 186 0.72 11.13 37.54
C SER A 186 1.24 12.03 36.42
N ILE A 187 1.56 11.45 35.27
CA ILE A 187 1.83 12.19 34.03
C ILE A 187 0.61 13.11 33.78
N PRO A 188 0.81 14.42 33.57
CA PRO A 188 -0.30 15.33 33.35
C PRO A 188 -1.03 14.97 32.06
N ALA A 189 -2.35 15.20 32.03
CA ALA A 189 -3.13 14.98 30.82
C ALA A 189 -2.87 16.03 29.72
N THR A 190 -2.19 17.13 30.05
CA THR A 190 -1.93 18.24 29.13
C THR A 190 -0.53 18.81 29.25
N TYR A 191 -0.07 19.40 28.15
CA TYR A 191 1.18 20.15 28.03
C TYR A 191 0.92 21.42 27.24
N LEU A 192 1.33 22.58 27.78
CA LEU A 192 1.00 23.91 27.22
C LEU A 192 -0.51 24.12 27.00
N GLY A 193 -1.35 23.50 27.85
CA GLY A 193 -2.81 23.56 27.75
C GLY A 193 -3.41 22.72 26.62
N GLN A 194 -2.61 21.90 25.92
CA GLN A 194 -3.05 20.98 24.89
C GLN A 194 -2.98 19.52 25.38
N PRO A 195 -3.80 18.60 24.88
CA PRO A 195 -3.67 17.16 25.16
C PRO A 195 -2.24 16.64 25.02
N LEU A 196 -1.83 15.78 25.94
CA LEU A 196 -0.50 15.20 26.01
C LEU A 196 -0.58 13.67 26.04
N ILE A 197 0.25 13.03 25.22
CA ILE A 197 0.51 11.58 25.24
C ILE A 197 1.99 11.40 25.56
N VAL A 198 2.28 10.64 26.63
CA VAL A 198 3.65 10.27 27.03
C VAL A 198 3.77 8.77 27.22
N ILE A 199 4.50 8.12 26.33
CA ILE A 199 4.77 6.67 26.28
C ILE A 199 6.14 6.42 25.64
N GLU A 200 6.57 5.16 25.49
CA GLU A 200 7.80 4.79 24.79
C GLU A 200 7.78 5.22 23.32
N GLU A 201 8.96 5.48 22.72
CA GLU A 201 9.06 6.02 21.35
C GLU A 201 8.32 5.13 20.32
N SER A 202 8.47 3.81 20.40
CA SER A 202 7.81 2.88 19.48
C SER A 202 6.29 2.97 19.55
N ASP A 203 5.76 2.99 20.77
CA ASP A 203 4.32 3.01 21.01
C ASP A 203 3.74 4.38 20.66
N LEU A 204 4.51 5.45 20.88
CA LEU A 204 4.17 6.80 20.49
C LEU A 204 4.01 6.93 18.97
N LEU A 205 4.96 6.35 18.21
CA LEU A 205 4.90 6.33 16.75
C LEU A 205 3.73 5.47 16.25
N GLN A 206 3.47 4.32 16.89
CA GLN A 206 2.34 3.46 16.56
C GLN A 206 0.99 4.15 16.83
N ALA A 207 0.86 4.82 17.98
CA ALA A 207 -0.33 5.58 18.35
C ALA A 207 -0.59 6.73 17.36
N LEU A 208 0.47 7.44 16.98
CA LEU A 208 0.42 8.51 15.99
C LEU A 208 0.02 8.00 14.60
N ALA A 209 0.59 6.87 14.16
CA ALA A 209 0.24 6.23 12.89
C ALA A 209 -1.22 5.76 12.87
N SER A 210 -1.69 5.10 13.94
CA SER A 210 -3.08 4.68 14.09
C SER A 210 -4.06 5.86 14.12
N HIS A 211 -3.67 6.98 14.72
CA HIS A 211 -4.49 8.19 14.72
C HIS A 211 -4.60 8.79 13.31
N ILE A 212 -3.49 8.92 12.58
CA ILE A 212 -3.49 9.36 11.17
C ILE A 212 -4.36 8.43 10.32
N HIS A 213 -4.18 7.12 10.46
CA HIS A 213 -4.98 6.11 9.76
C HIS A 213 -6.48 6.27 10.01
N SER A 214 -6.87 6.45 11.27
CA SER A 214 -8.28 6.64 11.64
C SER A 214 -8.87 7.91 11.01
N LEU A 215 -8.14 9.03 11.05
CA LEU A 215 -8.57 10.30 10.46
C LEU A 215 -8.69 10.24 8.94
N VAL A 216 -7.76 9.54 8.27
CA VAL A 216 -7.81 9.30 6.82
C VAL A 216 -9.12 8.59 6.44
N TRP A 217 -9.43 7.47 7.09
CA TRP A 217 -10.64 6.70 6.80
C TRP A 217 -11.93 7.45 7.14
N GLN A 218 -11.95 8.21 8.24
CA GLN A 218 -13.10 9.07 8.59
C GLN A 218 -13.34 10.16 7.54
N THR A 219 -12.27 10.78 7.02
CA THR A 219 -12.38 11.86 6.03
C THR A 219 -12.84 11.34 4.68
N ILE A 220 -12.27 10.22 4.21
CA ILE A 220 -12.53 9.69 2.87
C ILE A 220 -13.93 9.10 2.74
N GLN A 221 -14.54 8.62 3.83
CA GLN A 221 -15.96 8.23 3.83
C GLN A 221 -16.88 9.37 3.34
N SER A 222 -16.48 10.64 3.51
CA SER A 222 -17.20 11.81 2.98
C SER A 222 -16.87 12.17 1.52
N LYS A 223 -16.11 11.32 0.81
CA LYS A 223 -15.57 11.51 -0.56
C LYS A 223 -14.68 12.75 -0.70
N GLN A 224 -13.98 13.12 0.37
CA GLN A 224 -13.04 14.23 0.37
C GLN A 224 -11.60 13.72 0.35
N SER A 225 -10.74 14.48 -0.33
CA SER A 225 -9.29 14.31 -0.24
C SER A 225 -8.78 14.55 1.18
N PHE A 226 -7.72 13.84 1.58
CA PHE A 226 -7.04 14.03 2.85
C PHE A 226 -5.67 14.70 2.63
N HIS A 227 -5.51 15.94 3.08
CA HIS A 227 -4.29 16.72 2.96
C HIS A 227 -3.43 16.58 4.23
N LEU A 228 -2.33 15.86 4.11
CA LEU A 228 -1.36 15.57 5.16
C LEU A 228 -0.07 16.36 4.93
N ALA A 229 0.24 17.32 5.81
CA ALA A 229 1.52 18.03 5.80
C ALA A 229 2.47 17.45 6.86
N VAL A 230 3.72 17.18 6.48
CA VAL A 230 4.71 16.52 7.34
C VAL A 230 6.02 17.29 7.45
N SER A 231 6.62 17.20 8.63
CA SER A 231 8.01 17.63 8.88
C SER A 231 8.98 16.53 8.51
N GLY A 232 10.18 16.90 8.08
CA GLY A 232 11.28 15.93 8.00
C GLY A 232 12.00 15.73 9.34
N GLY A 233 13.11 14.98 9.30
CA GLY A 233 13.91 14.61 10.47
C GLY A 233 13.85 13.12 10.79
N LYS A 234 14.79 12.64 11.61
CA LYS A 234 14.98 11.20 11.87
C LYS A 234 13.73 10.53 12.43
N THR A 235 13.05 11.16 13.39
CA THR A 235 11.86 10.58 14.02
C THR A 235 10.64 10.53 13.08
N PRO A 236 10.27 11.61 12.35
CA PRO A 236 9.30 11.50 11.27
C PRO A 236 9.64 10.44 10.22
N GLY A 237 10.93 10.24 9.89
CA GLY A 237 11.36 9.15 9.00
C GLY A 237 10.94 7.76 9.49
N LYS A 238 11.04 7.47 10.79
CA LYS A 238 10.53 6.22 11.38
C LYS A 238 9.01 6.10 11.23
N LEU A 239 8.27 7.20 11.41
CA LEU A 239 6.81 7.22 11.20
C LEU A 239 6.45 6.98 9.73
N PHE A 240 7.18 7.58 8.79
CA PHE A 240 6.96 7.38 7.35
C PHE A 240 7.09 5.91 6.96
N LYS A 241 8.09 5.23 7.52
CA LYS A 241 8.27 3.79 7.34
C LYS A 241 7.16 2.94 7.95
N LEU A 242 6.55 3.38 9.05
CA LEU A 242 5.37 2.70 9.62
C LEU A 242 4.14 2.93 8.74
N LEU A 243 3.89 4.17 8.31
CA LEU A 243 2.78 4.53 7.42
C LEU A 243 2.88 3.80 6.08
N SER A 244 4.07 3.59 5.53
CA SER A 244 4.27 2.86 4.27
C SER A 244 3.90 1.38 4.37
N GLN A 245 3.86 0.84 5.58
CA GLN A 245 3.40 -0.52 5.84
C GLN A 245 1.89 -0.57 6.09
N MET A 246 1.20 0.55 6.34
CA MET A 246 -0.23 0.54 6.64
C MET A 246 -1.08 0.53 5.35
N GLN A 247 -2.25 -0.11 5.43
CA GLN A 247 -3.24 -0.06 4.36
C GLN A 247 -3.97 1.28 4.39
N LEU A 248 -3.50 2.23 3.59
CA LEU A 248 -4.10 3.55 3.42
C LEU A 248 -4.59 3.74 1.98
N PRO A 249 -5.72 4.43 1.78
CA PRO A 249 -6.24 4.72 0.44
C PRO A 249 -5.49 5.90 -0.22
N TRP A 250 -4.23 5.66 -0.59
CA TRP A 250 -3.26 6.67 -1.08
C TRP A 250 -3.76 7.53 -2.25
N GLN A 251 -4.66 7.01 -3.09
CA GLN A 251 -5.31 7.75 -4.17
C GLN A 251 -6.09 9.00 -3.71
N TYR A 252 -6.50 9.06 -2.44
CA TYR A 252 -7.20 10.21 -1.86
C TYR A 252 -6.32 11.04 -0.91
N ILE A 253 -5.08 10.65 -0.66
CA ILE A 253 -4.18 11.34 0.26
C ILE A 253 -3.27 12.25 -0.55
N HIS A 254 -3.22 13.53 -0.21
CA HIS A 254 -2.23 14.48 -0.71
C HIS A 254 -1.14 14.72 0.35
N LEU A 255 0.12 14.56 -0.03
CA LEU A 255 1.29 14.76 0.82
C LEU A 255 1.93 16.12 0.56
N TRP A 256 2.16 16.87 1.64
CA TRP A 256 2.77 18.20 1.63
C TRP A 256 3.95 18.23 2.61
N LEU A 257 4.95 19.07 2.34
CA LEU A 257 6.00 19.36 3.31
C LEU A 257 5.68 20.64 4.08
N VAL A 258 5.89 20.64 5.41
CA VAL A 258 5.72 21.88 6.21
C VAL A 258 6.90 22.84 6.04
N ASP A 259 8.06 22.32 5.66
CA ASP A 259 9.25 23.08 5.33
C ASP A 259 10.19 22.25 4.45
N GLU A 260 11.10 22.93 3.76
CA GLU A 260 12.14 22.30 2.97
C GLU A 260 13.42 23.14 2.96
N ARG A 261 14.56 22.45 2.93
CA ARG A 261 15.90 23.02 2.85
C ARG A 261 16.15 23.46 1.42
N CYS A 262 16.77 24.62 1.24
CA CYS A 262 17.25 25.05 -0.08
C CYS A 262 18.48 24.24 -0.48
N VAL A 263 18.23 23.00 -0.93
CA VAL A 263 19.16 22.02 -1.48
C VAL A 263 18.45 21.28 -2.60
N SER A 264 19.17 20.42 -3.34
CA SER A 264 18.52 19.58 -4.34
C SER A 264 17.55 18.60 -3.68
N LEU A 265 16.44 18.26 -4.35
CA LEU A 265 15.46 17.29 -3.83
C LEU A 265 16.02 15.86 -3.71
N ALA A 266 17.19 15.59 -4.30
CA ALA A 266 17.92 14.33 -4.15
C ALA A 266 18.99 14.38 -3.05
N ASP A 267 19.22 15.54 -2.43
CA ASP A 267 20.20 15.73 -1.37
C ASP A 267 19.77 14.97 -0.10
N GLU A 268 20.73 14.45 0.68
CA GLU A 268 20.45 13.77 1.94
C GLU A 268 19.81 14.71 2.98
N ASP A 269 20.09 16.00 2.87
CA ASP A 269 19.48 17.05 3.70
C ASP A 269 18.10 17.50 3.19
N SER A 270 17.53 16.92 2.13
CA SER A 270 16.16 17.23 1.70
C SER A 270 15.11 16.48 2.52
N ASN A 271 14.10 17.21 3.01
CA ASN A 271 12.92 16.62 3.64
C ASN A 271 12.11 15.80 2.63
N PHE A 272 12.04 16.23 1.37
CA PHE A 272 11.42 15.47 0.29
C PHE A 272 12.17 14.16 0.05
N ASN A 273 13.51 14.16 -0.01
CA ASN A 273 14.27 12.92 -0.18
C ASN A 273 13.97 11.91 0.94
N LEU A 274 13.92 12.38 2.19
CA LEU A 274 13.52 11.54 3.33
C LEU A 274 12.09 11.00 3.17
N LEU A 275 11.11 11.85 2.86
CA LEU A 275 9.73 11.44 2.64
C LEU A 275 9.62 10.43 1.48
N HIS A 276 10.37 10.68 0.41
CA HIS A 276 10.38 9.81 -0.75
C HIS A 276 10.98 8.45 -0.44
N SER A 277 12.13 8.46 0.23
CA SER A 277 12.89 7.25 0.56
C SER A 277 12.23 6.38 1.62
N GLU A 278 11.48 6.93 2.57
CA GLU A 278 10.86 6.15 3.65
C GLU A 278 9.36 5.86 3.41
N LEU A 279 8.67 6.66 2.58
CA LEU A 279 7.24 6.50 2.31
C LEU A 279 6.89 6.37 0.83
N ILE A 280 7.12 7.42 0.02
CA ILE A 280 6.52 7.52 -1.32
C ILE A 280 6.94 6.34 -2.21
N LYS A 281 8.21 5.93 -2.19
CA LYS A 281 8.70 4.82 -3.02
C LYS A 281 8.12 3.45 -2.65
N HIS A 282 7.37 3.36 -1.56
CA HIS A 282 6.83 2.13 -1.00
C HIS A 282 5.29 2.04 -1.10
N VAL A 283 4.62 3.06 -1.64
CA VAL A 283 3.16 3.13 -1.67
C VAL A 283 2.63 3.61 -3.02
N ASP A 284 1.43 3.16 -3.40
CA ASP A 284 0.78 3.54 -4.66
C ASP A 284 0.06 4.89 -4.55
N ILE A 285 0.83 5.96 -4.30
CA ILE A 285 0.31 7.33 -4.29
C ILE A 285 0.40 7.95 -5.70
N PRO A 286 -0.69 8.52 -6.24
CA PRO A 286 -0.65 9.22 -7.51
C PRO A 286 0.35 10.38 -7.46
N TYR A 287 1.13 10.56 -8.53
CA TYR A 287 2.13 11.65 -8.61
C TYR A 287 1.51 13.04 -8.37
N LEU A 288 0.30 13.28 -8.87
CA LEU A 288 -0.45 14.53 -8.69
C LEU A 288 -0.84 14.80 -7.21
N ASN A 289 -0.72 13.81 -6.34
CA ASN A 289 -0.98 13.93 -4.92
C ASN A 289 0.29 14.22 -4.10
N ILE A 290 1.45 14.30 -4.73
CA ILE A 290 2.73 14.58 -4.08
C ILE A 290 3.09 16.04 -4.35
N HIS A 291 3.26 16.83 -3.29
CA HIS A 291 3.51 18.27 -3.39
C HIS A 291 4.85 18.63 -2.75
N PRO A 292 5.99 18.44 -3.45
CA PRO A 292 7.28 18.94 -2.99
C PRO A 292 7.30 20.47 -2.98
N MET A 293 8.03 21.05 -2.03
CA MET A 293 8.34 22.49 -2.08
C MET A 293 9.33 22.77 -3.22
N PRO A 294 9.05 23.72 -4.13
CA PRO A 294 9.87 23.98 -5.32
C PRO A 294 11.15 24.77 -4.99
N VAL A 295 12.03 24.16 -4.19
CA VAL A 295 13.32 24.73 -3.75
C VAL A 295 14.45 24.48 -4.74
N ASP A 296 14.29 23.55 -5.68
CA ASP A 296 15.24 23.21 -6.73
C ASP A 296 14.53 23.28 -8.09
N ASN A 297 14.90 24.28 -8.89
CA ASN A 297 14.40 24.46 -10.24
C ASN A 297 15.55 24.26 -11.25
N LEU A 298 15.73 23.02 -11.70
CA LEU A 298 16.79 22.64 -12.65
C LEU A 298 18.20 23.05 -12.16
N GLY A 299 18.48 22.83 -10.87
CA GLY A 299 19.75 23.17 -10.23
C GLY A 299 19.84 24.62 -9.72
N GLN A 300 18.80 25.44 -9.94
CA GLN A 300 18.70 26.77 -9.35
C GLN A 300 18.04 26.69 -7.98
N ILE A 301 18.89 26.57 -6.96
CA ILE A 301 18.44 26.36 -5.58
C ILE A 301 17.91 27.67 -4.97
N CYS A 302 16.61 27.71 -4.67
CA CYS A 302 15.88 28.82 -4.04
C CYS A 302 16.16 30.20 -4.64
N ASN A 303 16.22 30.25 -5.97
CA ASN A 303 16.35 31.48 -6.72
C ASN A 303 15.11 32.36 -6.49
N GLU A 304 15.33 33.63 -6.12
CA GLU A 304 14.25 34.57 -5.83
C GLU A 304 13.46 34.96 -7.09
N ALA A 305 14.09 34.87 -8.27
CA ALA A 305 13.44 35.13 -9.54
C ALA A 305 12.34 34.11 -9.88
N ASP A 306 12.43 32.90 -9.32
CA ASP A 306 11.49 31.80 -9.61
C ASP A 306 10.14 31.97 -8.88
N GLN A 307 10.07 32.86 -7.88
CA GLN A 307 8.88 33.10 -7.05
C GLN A 307 8.28 31.78 -6.50
N SER A 308 9.16 30.84 -6.14
CA SER A 308 8.81 29.48 -5.74
C SER A 308 7.82 29.39 -4.57
N ASP A 309 7.87 30.34 -3.63
CA ASP A 309 6.91 30.42 -2.52
C ASP A 309 5.49 30.75 -3.03
N GLN A 310 5.38 31.65 -4.02
CA GLN A 310 4.11 31.96 -4.67
C GLN A 310 3.59 30.77 -5.48
N ALA A 311 4.45 30.09 -6.25
CA ALA A 311 4.04 28.93 -7.03
C ALA A 311 3.50 27.79 -6.15
N TYR A 312 4.10 27.57 -4.98
CA TYR A 312 3.60 26.61 -4.00
C TYR A 312 2.32 27.09 -3.33
N GLU A 313 2.17 28.40 -3.08
CA GLU A 313 0.92 28.96 -2.58
C GLU A 313 -0.23 28.83 -3.58
N ASP A 314 0.05 29.00 -4.88
CA ASP A 314 -0.92 28.82 -5.96
C ASP A 314 -1.39 27.36 -6.07
N SER A 315 -0.50 26.39 -5.85
CA SER A 315 -0.87 24.96 -5.83
C SER A 315 -1.78 24.62 -4.65
N LEU A 316 -1.59 25.26 -3.49
CA LEU A 316 -2.52 25.16 -2.36
C LEU A 316 -3.89 25.75 -2.72
N ASN A 317 -3.90 26.93 -3.35
CA ASN A 317 -5.11 27.66 -3.73
C ASN A 317 -5.91 27.00 -4.87
N TYR A 318 -5.28 26.15 -5.69
CA TYR A 318 -5.96 25.35 -6.71
C TYR A 318 -7.08 24.48 -6.13
N PHE A 319 -6.89 23.98 -4.91
CA PHE A 319 -7.90 23.21 -4.20
C PHE A 319 -8.96 24.18 -3.62
N SER A 320 -10.16 24.18 -4.21
CA SER A 320 -11.29 24.97 -3.72
C SER A 320 -11.57 24.66 -2.25
N LYS A 321 -11.47 25.66 -1.36
CA LYS A 321 -11.59 25.53 0.11
C LYS A 321 -10.50 24.67 0.75
N PHE A 322 -9.28 24.71 0.21
CA PHE A 322 -8.11 24.02 0.76
C PHE A 322 -7.98 24.21 2.28
N LYS A 323 -7.80 23.08 2.98
CA LYS A 323 -7.43 23.02 4.39
C LYS A 323 -6.57 21.78 4.60
N LEU A 324 -5.56 21.92 5.45
CA LEU A 324 -4.79 20.78 5.93
C LEU A 324 -5.66 19.98 6.91
N ASN A 325 -5.93 18.72 6.57
CA ASN A 325 -6.60 17.81 7.49
C ASN A 325 -5.67 17.47 8.66
N TYR A 326 -4.37 17.31 8.39
CA TYR A 326 -3.40 16.95 9.39
C TYR A 326 -2.04 17.61 9.16
N VAL A 327 -1.42 18.11 10.23
CA VAL A 327 -0.07 18.66 10.23
C VAL A 327 0.77 17.95 11.29
N LEU A 328 1.85 17.32 10.86
CA LEU A 328 2.86 16.75 11.75
C LEU A 328 4.04 17.72 11.91
N LEU A 329 4.24 18.19 13.13
CA LEU A 329 5.32 19.09 13.52
C LEU A 329 6.36 18.37 14.40
N GLY A 330 7.61 18.82 14.32
CA GLY A 330 8.64 18.53 15.31
C GLY A 330 9.06 19.79 16.06
N ILE A 331 9.84 19.63 17.14
CA ILE A 331 10.43 20.75 17.88
C ILE A 331 11.95 20.69 17.83
N GLY A 332 12.59 21.79 17.43
CA GLY A 332 14.03 22.02 17.56
C GLY A 332 14.49 22.21 19.01
N THR A 333 15.76 21.99 19.32
CA THR A 333 16.28 22.20 20.70
C THR A 333 16.26 23.67 21.14
N ASP A 334 16.03 24.59 20.21
CA ASP A 334 15.83 26.04 20.38
C ASP A 334 14.32 26.43 20.32
N GLY A 335 13.41 25.46 20.26
CA GLY A 335 11.96 25.68 20.18
C GLY A 335 11.43 26.03 18.78
N HIS A 336 12.26 25.98 17.73
CA HIS A 336 11.75 26.12 16.35
C HIS A 336 10.83 24.95 15.98
N THR A 337 9.94 25.19 15.02
CA THR A 337 9.09 24.16 14.40
C THR A 337 8.95 24.48 12.91
N ALA A 338 8.79 23.46 12.06
CA ALA A 338 9.01 23.61 10.62
C ALA A 338 10.36 24.32 10.40
N SER A 339 10.38 25.44 9.67
CA SER A 339 11.54 26.35 9.65
C SER A 339 11.19 27.76 10.16
N LEU A 340 10.22 27.85 11.07
CA LEU A 340 9.93 29.06 11.84
C LEU A 340 10.99 29.18 12.95
N MET A 341 12.00 30.01 12.73
CA MET A 341 13.18 30.14 13.59
C MET A 341 12.99 31.22 14.67
N PRO A 342 13.68 31.13 15.82
CA PRO A 342 13.66 32.19 16.83
C PRO A 342 14.03 33.55 16.24
N ASN A 343 13.20 34.56 16.51
CA ASN A 343 13.36 35.95 16.08
C ASN A 343 13.47 36.17 14.55
N SER A 344 13.02 35.22 13.71
CA SER A 344 13.02 35.40 12.26
C SER A 344 11.83 36.25 11.77
N ASP A 345 11.98 36.89 10.61
CA ASP A 345 10.90 37.67 10.01
C ASP A 345 9.71 36.81 9.56
N SER A 346 9.93 35.51 9.30
CA SER A 346 8.86 34.55 9.01
C SER A 346 7.85 34.43 10.16
N LEU A 347 8.23 34.76 11.41
CA LEU A 347 7.30 34.77 12.55
C LEU A 347 6.29 35.94 12.48
N LYS A 348 6.58 36.97 11.67
CA LYS A 348 5.74 38.16 11.50
C LYS A 348 4.81 38.06 10.29
N GLU A 349 4.97 37.04 9.45
CA GLU A 349 4.14 36.82 8.26
C GLU A 349 2.69 36.47 8.67
N LYS A 350 1.72 37.20 8.13
CA LYS A 350 0.30 37.10 8.50
C LYS A 350 -0.61 36.72 7.34
N HIS A 351 -0.14 36.89 6.11
CA HIS A 351 -0.96 36.79 4.90
C HIS A 351 -0.56 35.58 4.07
N LYS A 352 0.73 35.40 3.79
CA LYS A 352 1.20 34.28 3.00
C LYS A 352 1.01 32.96 3.72
N PHE A 353 0.81 31.89 2.97
CA PHE A 353 0.80 30.52 3.47
C PHE A 353 2.19 29.93 3.58
N VAL A 354 3.10 30.34 2.71
CA VAL A 354 4.49 29.88 2.67
C VAL A 354 5.44 31.06 2.49
N THR A 355 6.63 30.97 3.07
CA THR A 355 7.66 32.02 2.95
C THR A 355 9.06 31.44 3.04
N PHE A 356 10.06 32.25 2.67
CA PHE A 356 11.46 31.91 2.90
C PHE A 356 11.94 32.41 4.26
N THR A 357 12.83 31.64 4.87
CA THR A 357 13.46 31.93 6.15
C THR A 357 14.96 31.62 6.08
N LYS A 358 15.74 32.29 6.92
CA LYS A 358 17.19 32.07 7.04
C LYS A 358 17.49 31.59 8.45
N THR A 359 18.28 30.53 8.56
CA THR A 359 18.76 30.05 9.86
C THR A 359 19.98 30.85 10.30
N GLN A 360 20.12 31.19 11.59
CA GLN A 360 21.24 32.01 12.07
C GLN A 360 22.60 31.28 12.00
N ASN A 361 22.61 29.95 12.12
CA ASN A 361 23.83 29.15 12.25
C ASN A 361 24.21 28.33 11.00
N LEU A 362 23.33 28.25 10.00
CA LEU A 362 23.60 27.58 8.73
C LEU A 362 23.29 28.57 7.60
N LYS A 363 24.15 28.65 6.59
CA LYS A 363 23.91 29.42 5.36
C LYS A 363 22.72 28.87 4.54
N SER A 364 21.97 27.91 5.06
CA SER A 364 20.83 27.30 4.39
C SER A 364 19.58 28.18 4.53
N LYS A 365 19.20 28.81 3.42
CA LYS A 365 17.83 29.32 3.21
C LYS A 365 16.87 28.12 3.29
N ARG A 366 15.65 28.34 3.74
CA ARG A 366 14.61 27.30 3.79
C ARG A 366 13.27 27.89 3.35
N MET A 367 12.44 27.08 2.71
CA MET A 367 11.02 27.39 2.50
C MET A 367 10.23 26.81 3.67
N THR A 368 9.22 27.52 4.18
CA THR A 368 8.43 27.09 5.35
C THR A 368 6.99 27.52 5.23
N MET A 369 6.07 26.66 5.67
CA MET A 369 4.71 27.06 5.99
C MET A 369 4.73 28.08 7.12
N THR A 370 3.84 29.08 7.03
CA THR A 370 3.68 30.14 8.01
C THR A 370 2.69 29.73 9.11
N TYR A 371 2.62 30.53 10.18
CA TYR A 371 1.57 30.36 11.19
C TYR A 371 0.16 30.44 10.60
N ASN A 372 -0.04 31.27 9.56
CA ASN A 372 -1.34 31.40 8.92
C ASN A 372 -1.83 30.06 8.39
N LEU A 373 -0.99 29.33 7.64
CA LEU A 373 -1.39 28.04 7.11
C LEU A 373 -1.48 26.96 8.20
N ILE A 374 -0.46 26.84 9.04
CA ILE A 374 -0.39 25.76 10.05
C ILE A 374 -1.56 25.86 11.04
N ASN A 375 -1.89 27.06 11.54
CA ASN A 375 -2.96 27.24 12.54
C ASN A 375 -4.39 27.06 11.98
N ASN A 376 -4.54 26.96 10.65
CA ASN A 376 -5.82 26.66 10.00
C ASN A 376 -6.05 25.16 9.77
N ALA A 377 -5.10 24.30 10.15
CA ALA A 377 -5.26 22.85 10.07
C ALA A 377 -6.36 22.31 11.00
N GLN A 378 -6.96 21.17 10.64
CA GLN A 378 -7.96 20.49 11.49
C GLN A 378 -7.31 19.75 12.66
N HIS A 379 -6.18 19.11 12.41
CA HIS A 379 -5.42 18.36 13.42
C HIS A 379 -3.95 18.72 13.33
N ILE A 380 -3.33 19.02 14.47
CA ILE A 380 -1.89 19.27 14.59
C ILE A 380 -1.31 18.33 15.63
N SER A 381 -0.31 17.54 15.25
CA SER A 381 0.45 16.74 16.19
C SER A 381 1.87 17.23 16.27
N VAL A 382 2.38 17.37 17.49
CA VAL A 382 3.77 17.73 17.74
C VAL A 382 4.49 16.50 18.29
N LEU A 383 5.44 15.98 17.54
CA LEU A 383 6.23 14.82 17.90
C LEU A 383 7.58 15.24 18.49
N VAL A 384 7.84 14.85 19.74
CA VAL A 384 9.06 15.20 20.48
C VAL A 384 9.64 13.91 21.06
N THR A 385 10.85 13.55 20.63
CA THR A 385 11.48 12.28 21.04
C THR A 385 12.95 12.49 21.41
N GLY A 386 13.45 11.67 22.32
CA GLY A 386 14.84 11.58 22.72
C GLY A 386 15.27 12.60 23.78
N SER A 387 16.17 12.17 24.68
CA SER A 387 16.61 12.93 25.86
C SER A 387 17.21 14.31 25.57
N HIS A 388 17.79 14.52 24.39
CA HIS A 388 18.27 15.83 23.94
C HIS A 388 17.17 16.90 23.81
N LYS A 389 15.89 16.53 23.83
CA LYS A 389 14.74 17.45 23.81
C LYS A 389 14.24 17.81 25.20
N ASN A 390 14.72 17.17 26.26
CA ASN A 390 14.16 17.37 27.59
C ASN A 390 14.27 18.83 28.07
N ASN A 391 15.43 19.46 27.89
CA ASN A 391 15.63 20.86 28.29
C ASN A 391 14.61 21.79 27.61
N ILE A 392 14.41 21.64 26.29
CA ILE A 392 13.45 22.51 25.58
C ILE A 392 12.01 22.22 26.02
N VAL A 393 11.65 20.96 26.31
CA VAL A 393 10.33 20.62 26.86
C VAL A 393 10.09 21.32 28.20
N MET A 394 11.09 21.38 29.08
CA MET A 394 10.96 22.07 30.36
C MET A 394 10.92 23.60 30.19
N GLU A 395 11.81 24.18 29.38
CA GLU A 395 11.87 25.63 29.14
C GLU A 395 10.57 26.20 28.55
N LEU A 396 9.88 25.44 27.70
CA LEU A 396 8.64 25.87 27.07
C LEU A 396 7.51 26.08 28.09
N LEU A 397 7.47 25.31 29.20
CA LEU A 397 6.47 25.47 30.26
C LEU A 397 6.60 26.81 30.99
N GLU A 398 7.82 27.34 31.06
CA GLU A 398 8.13 28.58 31.77
C GLU A 398 8.04 29.83 30.88
N SER A 399 7.79 29.65 29.59
CA SER A 399 7.81 30.73 28.60
C SER A 399 6.48 30.92 27.89
N LYS A 400 6.19 32.17 27.53
CA LYS A 400 5.10 32.54 26.62
C LYS A 400 5.60 33.29 25.39
N ASN A 401 6.92 33.41 25.25
CA ASN A 401 7.53 34.22 24.21
C ASN A 401 7.68 33.40 22.92
N HIS A 402 6.70 33.51 22.01
CA HIS A 402 6.73 32.83 20.72
C HIS A 402 7.77 33.38 19.73
N LEU A 403 8.35 34.55 19.99
CA LEU A 403 9.50 35.04 19.21
C LEU A 403 10.77 34.29 19.61
N LYS A 404 10.91 33.93 20.89
CA LYS A 404 12.01 33.08 21.39
C LYS A 404 11.78 31.62 21.05
N TYR A 405 10.56 31.11 21.23
CA TYR A 405 10.20 29.71 20.99
C TYR A 405 9.01 29.62 20.01
N PRO A 406 9.28 29.53 18.70
CA PRO A 406 8.26 29.54 17.66
C PRO A 406 7.12 28.52 17.81
N ILE A 407 7.37 27.35 18.42
CA ILE A 407 6.31 26.39 18.70
C ILE A 407 5.15 26.98 19.54
N LEU A 408 5.43 27.96 20.41
CA LEU A 408 4.40 28.66 21.19
C LEU A 408 3.48 29.57 20.33
N GLY A 409 3.84 29.80 19.07
CA GLY A 409 3.03 30.48 18.07
C GLY A 409 2.05 29.55 17.32
N ILE A 410 2.20 28.24 17.48
CA ILE A 410 1.24 27.26 16.98
C ILE A 410 0.01 27.25 17.88
N LYS A 411 -1.07 27.83 17.39
CA LYS A 411 -2.35 28.01 18.08
C LYS A 411 -3.47 27.74 17.09
N PRO A 412 -3.95 26.48 16.99
CA PRO A 412 -5.03 26.13 16.08
C PRO A 412 -6.25 27.04 16.27
N ILE A 413 -6.84 27.52 15.18
CA ILE A 413 -8.00 28.44 15.23
C ILE A 413 -9.31 27.66 15.39
N LYS A 414 -9.48 26.60 14.59
CA LYS A 414 -10.68 25.73 14.59
C LYS A 414 -10.35 24.25 14.79
N GLY A 415 -9.08 23.88 14.66
CA GLY A 415 -8.60 22.52 14.85
C GLY A 415 -8.20 22.22 16.27
N ASN A 416 -7.64 21.02 16.47
CA ASN A 416 -7.03 20.62 17.73
C ASN A 416 -5.52 20.41 17.57
N MET A 417 -4.82 20.45 18.70
CA MET A 417 -3.39 20.18 18.78
C MET A 417 -3.14 19.13 19.86
N THR A 418 -2.18 18.23 19.65
CA THR A 418 -1.79 17.22 20.64
C THR A 418 -0.28 17.06 20.64
N PHE A 419 0.30 16.99 21.83
CA PHE A 419 1.72 16.71 22.02
C PHE A 419 1.92 15.20 22.22
N TYR A 420 2.84 14.65 21.43
CA TYR A 420 3.32 13.28 21.52
C TYR A 420 4.78 13.37 21.97
N ILE A 421 5.05 13.06 23.24
CA ILE A 421 6.37 13.20 23.85
C ILE A 421 6.83 11.84 24.37
N ASP A 422 7.99 11.33 23.97
CA ASP A 422 8.47 10.07 24.54
C ASP A 422 8.97 10.23 25.99
N PHE A 423 9.13 9.12 26.71
CA PHE A 423 9.62 9.17 28.10
C PHE A 423 10.99 9.85 28.21
N HIS A 424 11.88 9.67 27.23
CA HIS A 424 13.20 10.28 27.24
C HIS A 424 13.17 11.80 27.10
N ALA A 425 12.28 12.35 26.28
CA ALA A 425 12.08 13.77 26.14
C ALA A 425 11.27 14.34 27.33
N TRP A 426 10.37 13.57 27.93
CA TRP A 426 9.55 14.01 29.06
C TRP A 426 10.29 14.01 30.41
N LEU A 427 10.93 12.90 30.75
CA LEU A 427 11.55 12.71 32.06
C LEU A 427 12.93 13.38 32.13
N PRO A 428 13.27 14.06 33.24
CA PRO A 428 14.64 14.53 33.45
C PRO A 428 15.59 13.35 33.36
N LYS A 429 16.82 13.59 32.86
CA LYS A 429 17.88 12.57 32.96
C LYS A 429 17.93 12.10 34.41
N ILE A 430 17.67 10.81 34.64
CA ILE A 430 18.07 10.16 35.89
C ILE A 430 19.58 10.36 35.92
N VAL A 431 20.05 11.28 36.76
CA VAL A 431 21.45 11.29 37.14
C VAL A 431 21.68 9.92 37.72
N ASP A 432 22.56 9.13 37.12
CA ASP A 432 22.98 7.86 37.69
C ASP A 432 23.42 8.13 39.14
N ILE A 433 22.60 7.75 40.11
CA ILE A 433 22.93 7.80 41.55
C ILE A 433 23.94 6.67 41.91
N TYR A 434 24.61 6.11 40.90
CA TYR A 434 25.68 5.14 41.05
C TYR A 434 26.90 5.55 40.23
N SER A 435 27.61 6.58 40.72
CA SER A 435 29.04 6.77 40.46
C SER A 435 29.69 7.51 41.61
#